data_AF-A0A931M5H1-F1
#
_entry.id   AF-A0A931M5H1-F1
#
_cell.length_a   1.000
_cell.length_b   1.000
_cell.length_c   1.000
_cell.angle_alpha   90.00
_cell.angle_beta   90.00
_cell.angle_gamma   90.00
#
_symmetry.space_group_name_H-M   'P 1'
#
loop_
_entity.id
_entity.type
_entity.pdbx_description
1 polymer ?
#
loop_
_entity_poly.entity_id
_entity_poly.type
_entity_poly.pdbx_seq_one_letter_code
_entity_poly.pdbx_strand_id
1 'polypeptide(L)'
;EDIGCPDGVYSVFNIDAKVNAAYVVIGLLYGNGDFKKTMDIAARCGQDADCNPSSAAGILGTILGYNKIPEEWKKNLYEVEDMPFKYTTISLNKVYSIGNKHALENIQRNNGKVNDSTVTIVYQSPVTAKFEESFTGLQPKERTSINKKLSDTLSINFEGNGIVLTGSNRDSWEKITNFSYKVLATIDGKTDTLDLPFNYLTRKYEIYWNYQLPNGKHTLNLKLLNPDKISDVMISDMLVYEPKSKQ
;
A
#
# COMPACT_ATOMS: atom_id res chain seq x y z
N GLU A 1 -10.82 7.09 10.48
CA GLU A 1 -11.29 5.79 9.97
C GLU A 1 -10.83 5.68 8.53
N ASP A 2 -10.42 4.48 8.12
CA ASP A 2 -9.99 4.24 6.74
C ASP A 2 -11.20 4.33 5.79
N ILE A 3 -10.94 4.79 4.56
CA ILE A 3 -11.92 4.91 3.46
C ILE A 3 -11.40 4.16 2.24
N GLY A 4 -10.08 4.04 2.08
CA GLY A 4 -9.45 3.55 0.85
C GLY A 4 -8.97 2.12 0.93
N CYS A 5 -8.63 1.62 2.12
CA CYS A 5 -8.28 0.22 2.32
C CYS A 5 -9.52 -0.55 2.81
N PRO A 6 -10.11 -1.45 2.01
CA PRO A 6 -11.28 -2.22 2.42
C PRO A 6 -11.06 -3.03 3.70
N ASP A 7 -9.83 -3.48 3.97
CA ASP A 7 -9.48 -4.22 5.20
C ASP A 7 -9.43 -3.33 6.44
N GLY A 8 -9.17 -2.04 6.29
CA GLY A 8 -9.12 -1.06 7.38
C GLY A 8 -10.48 -0.43 7.73
N VAL A 9 -11.44 -0.48 6.82
CA VAL A 9 -12.76 0.14 7.03
C VAL A 9 -13.53 -0.58 8.14
N TYR A 10 -13.93 0.19 9.17
CA TYR A 10 -14.53 -0.28 10.44
C TYR A 10 -13.68 -1.27 11.23
N SER A 11 -12.38 -1.32 10.97
CA SER A 11 -11.42 -2.13 11.72
C SER A 11 -10.60 -1.24 12.66
N VAL A 12 -10.02 -1.85 13.70
CA VAL A 12 -9.02 -1.20 14.58
C VAL A 12 -7.66 -1.04 13.88
N PHE A 13 -7.48 -1.67 12.73
CA PHE A 13 -6.30 -1.56 11.89
C PHE A 13 -6.10 -0.14 11.35
N ASN A 14 -4.89 0.42 11.47
CA ASN A 14 -4.57 1.73 10.92
C ASN A 14 -3.07 1.87 10.60
N ILE A 15 -2.75 1.93 9.32
CA ILE A 15 -1.41 2.22 8.78
C ILE A 15 -1.41 3.52 7.97
N ASP A 16 -2.31 4.45 8.28
CA ASP A 16 -2.43 5.74 7.59
C ASP A 16 -1.12 6.53 7.69
N ALA A 17 -0.76 7.17 6.58
CA ALA A 17 0.48 7.92 6.45
C ALA A 17 0.65 9.02 7.52
N LYS A 18 -0.43 9.64 8.02
CA LYS A 18 -0.38 10.66 9.09
C LYS A 18 0.05 10.04 10.41
N VAL A 19 -0.43 8.84 10.71
CA VAL A 19 -0.07 8.12 11.94
C VAL A 19 1.38 7.65 11.88
N ASN A 20 1.77 7.04 10.76
CA ASN A 20 3.16 6.64 10.51
C ASN A 20 4.13 7.85 10.56
N ALA A 21 3.76 8.99 9.96
CA ALA A 21 4.54 10.21 10.03
C ALA A 21 4.72 10.70 11.49
N ALA A 22 3.68 10.62 12.32
CA ALA A 22 3.78 10.96 13.74
C ALA A 22 4.77 10.03 14.47
N TYR A 23 4.79 8.74 14.16
CA TYR A 23 5.74 7.78 14.75
C TYR A 23 7.19 8.07 14.34
N VAL A 24 7.44 8.41 13.08
CA VAL A 24 8.75 8.88 12.61
C VAL A 24 9.20 10.13 13.37
N VAL A 25 8.31 11.12 13.51
CA VAL A 25 8.61 12.38 14.23
C VAL A 25 8.90 12.11 15.71
N ILE A 26 8.13 11.24 16.38
CA ILE A 26 8.39 10.84 17.77
C ILE A 26 9.78 10.20 17.90
N GLY A 27 10.14 9.28 17.00
CA GLY A 27 11.47 8.67 16.98
C GLY A 27 12.58 9.71 16.86
N LEU A 28 12.46 10.66 15.93
CA LEU A 28 13.44 11.72 15.71
C LEU A 28 13.56 12.68 16.90
N LEU A 29 12.44 13.10 17.49
CA LEU A 29 12.42 14.06 18.60
C LEU A 29 12.99 13.45 19.89
N TYR A 30 12.56 12.24 20.25
CA TYR A 30 12.94 11.62 21.52
C TYR A 30 14.19 10.74 21.43
N GLY A 31 14.62 10.40 20.21
CA GLY A 31 15.88 9.73 19.91
C GLY A 31 17.11 10.60 20.20
N ASN A 32 16.97 11.93 20.23
CA ASN A 32 18.03 12.89 20.58
C ASN A 32 19.32 12.70 19.75
N GLY A 33 19.16 12.37 18.46
CA GLY A 33 20.28 12.11 17.55
C GLY A 33 20.99 10.76 17.73
N ASP A 34 20.58 9.93 18.69
CA ASP A 34 21.09 8.57 18.85
C ASP A 34 20.40 7.62 17.87
N PHE A 35 21.19 6.94 17.03
CA PHE A 35 20.67 6.09 15.94
C PHE A 35 19.82 4.93 16.45
N LYS A 36 20.30 4.21 17.46
CA LYS A 36 19.62 3.04 18.03
C LYS A 36 18.36 3.46 18.77
N LYS A 37 18.43 4.51 19.59
CA LYS A 37 17.30 5.04 20.36
C LYS A 37 16.20 5.55 19.43
N THR A 38 16.58 6.26 18.36
CA THR A 38 15.64 6.74 17.33
C THR A 38 14.87 5.59 16.70
N MET A 39 15.59 4.52 16.29
CA MET A 39 14.96 3.32 15.74
C MET A 39 14.07 2.58 16.75
N ASP A 40 14.55 2.37 17.98
CA ASP A 40 13.81 1.65 19.02
C ASP A 40 12.49 2.37 19.36
N ILE A 41 12.52 3.70 19.50
CA ILE A 41 11.31 4.48 19.76
C ILE A 41 10.33 4.38 18.58
N ALA A 42 10.80 4.61 17.35
CA ALA A 42 9.94 4.57 16.17
C ALA A 42 9.32 3.17 15.94
N ALA A 43 10.08 2.09 16.19
CA ALA A 43 9.59 0.72 16.08
C ALA A 43 8.55 0.39 17.16
N ARG A 44 8.75 0.87 18.40
CA ARG A 44 7.84 0.63 19.53
C ARG A 44 6.51 1.37 19.43
N CYS A 45 6.38 2.35 18.53
CA CYS A 45 5.09 2.95 18.21
C CYS A 45 4.10 1.94 17.59
N GLY A 46 4.59 0.82 17.03
CA GLY A 46 3.77 -0.31 16.57
C GLY A 46 3.09 -0.08 15.22
N GLN A 47 2.06 -0.89 14.94
CA GLN A 47 1.36 -0.97 13.65
C GLN A 47 2.34 -1.33 12.50
N ASP A 48 2.73 -0.34 11.70
CA ASP A 48 3.64 -0.45 10.55
C ASP A 48 5.11 -0.35 11.01
N ALA A 49 5.59 -1.41 11.66
CA ALA A 49 6.81 -1.35 12.46
C ALA A 49 8.11 -1.39 11.64
N ASP A 50 8.08 -1.68 10.34
CA ASP A 50 9.26 -1.66 9.48
C ASP A 50 9.45 -0.30 8.80
N CYS A 51 8.38 0.34 8.30
CA CYS A 51 8.50 1.60 7.55
C CYS A 51 8.95 2.78 8.43
N ASN A 52 8.46 2.83 9.67
CA ASN A 52 8.66 3.93 10.60
C ASN A 52 10.11 4.05 11.09
N PRO A 53 10.72 3.00 11.67
CA PRO A 53 12.13 3.05 12.04
C PRO A 53 13.05 3.17 10.82
N SER A 54 12.69 2.58 9.67
CA SER A 54 13.46 2.73 8.42
C SER A 54 13.52 4.19 7.96
N SER A 55 12.37 4.89 7.96
CA SER A 55 12.28 6.30 7.58
C SER A 55 13.05 7.20 8.56
N ALA A 56 12.89 6.98 9.87
CA ALA A 56 13.59 7.74 10.90
C ALA A 56 15.12 7.54 10.81
N ALA A 57 15.57 6.29 10.64
CA ALA A 57 16.97 5.95 10.46
C ALA A 57 17.56 6.51 9.16
N GLY A 58 16.79 6.55 8.06
CA GLY A 58 17.20 7.16 6.80
C GLY A 58 17.47 8.66 6.91
N ILE A 59 16.55 9.39 7.56
CA ILE A 59 16.70 10.82 7.84
C ILE A 59 17.92 11.07 8.72
N LEU A 60 18.00 10.38 9.87
CA LEU A 60 19.08 10.58 10.82
C LEU A 60 20.44 10.15 10.23
N GLY A 61 20.49 9.03 9.51
CA GLY A 61 21.68 8.52 8.83
C GLY A 61 22.22 9.48 7.78
N THR A 62 21.34 10.19 7.06
CA THR A 62 21.73 11.23 6.10
C THR A 62 22.37 12.44 6.79
N ILE A 63 21.87 12.83 7.96
CA ILE A 63 22.41 13.93 8.76
C ILE A 63 23.76 13.56 9.40
N LEU A 64 23.87 12.36 9.96
CA LEU A 64 25.06 11.90 10.67
C LEU A 64 26.17 11.42 9.72
N GLY A 65 25.81 10.93 8.54
CA GLY A 65 26.69 10.27 7.58
C GLY A 65 26.87 8.77 7.84
N TYR A 66 27.17 8.02 6.78
CA TYR A 66 27.25 6.55 6.79
C TYR A 66 28.22 5.98 7.85
N ASN A 67 29.34 6.66 8.08
CA ASN A 67 30.37 6.24 9.05
C ASN A 67 29.90 6.35 10.52
N LYS A 68 28.79 7.04 10.79
CA LYS A 68 28.21 7.20 12.12
C LYS A 68 27.09 6.20 12.42
N ILE A 69 26.69 5.39 11.43
CA ILE A 69 25.75 4.28 11.66
C ILE A 69 26.48 3.19 12.46
N PRO A 70 25.94 2.72 13.60
CA PRO A 70 26.60 1.69 14.41
C PRO A 70 26.80 0.38 13.64
N GLU A 71 27.94 -0.27 13.85
CA GLU A 71 28.37 -1.43 13.07
C GLU A 71 27.44 -2.65 13.21
N GLU A 72 26.80 -2.80 14.38
CA GLU A 72 25.80 -3.85 14.63
C GLU A 72 24.64 -3.84 13.61
N TRP A 73 24.33 -2.68 13.02
CA TRP A 73 23.26 -2.52 12.02
C TRP A 73 23.74 -2.71 10.58
N LYS A 74 25.04 -2.65 10.31
CA LYS A 74 25.60 -2.80 8.96
C LYS A 74 26.21 -4.18 8.70
N LYS A 75 26.77 -4.82 9.72
CA LYS A 75 27.59 -6.04 9.58
C LYS A 75 26.96 -7.15 8.74
N ASN A 76 25.63 -7.36 8.88
CA ASN A 76 24.92 -8.42 8.18
C ASN A 76 24.60 -8.07 6.71
N LEU A 77 24.71 -6.79 6.34
CA LEU A 77 24.49 -6.34 4.97
C LEU A 77 25.69 -6.64 4.07
N TYR A 78 26.91 -6.62 4.61
CA TYR A 78 28.15 -6.80 3.83
C TYR A 78 28.17 -8.10 3.02
N GLU A 79 27.61 -9.18 3.55
CA GLU A 79 27.56 -10.48 2.87
C GLU A 79 26.60 -10.49 1.67
N VAL A 80 25.64 -9.56 1.63
CA VAL A 80 24.57 -9.50 0.62
C VAL A 80 24.59 -8.20 -0.19
N GLU A 81 25.55 -7.30 0.05
CA GLU A 81 25.59 -5.96 -0.55
C GLU A 81 25.68 -5.98 -2.08
N ASP A 82 26.38 -6.98 -2.63
CA ASP A 82 26.52 -7.23 -4.06
C ASP A 82 25.53 -8.26 -4.60
N MET A 83 24.76 -8.92 -3.74
CA MET A 83 23.76 -9.90 -4.16
C MET A 83 22.58 -9.21 -4.85
N PRO A 84 22.23 -9.59 -6.09
CA PRO A 84 21.04 -9.04 -6.73
C PRO A 84 19.76 -9.48 -6.01
N PHE A 85 18.82 -8.55 -5.84
CA PHE A 85 17.46 -8.88 -5.43
C PHE A 85 16.82 -9.83 -6.43
N LYS A 86 16.05 -10.79 -5.92
CA LYS A 86 15.37 -11.81 -6.72
C LYS A 86 14.63 -11.17 -7.91
N TYR A 87 14.82 -11.73 -9.10
CA TYR A 87 14.21 -11.28 -10.35
C TYR A 87 14.69 -9.90 -10.85
N THR A 88 15.78 -9.35 -10.30
CA THR A 88 16.37 -8.08 -10.75
C THR A 88 17.89 -8.21 -10.92
N THR A 89 18.51 -7.21 -11.55
CA THR A 89 19.97 -7.03 -11.58
C THR A 89 20.44 -5.96 -10.58
N ILE A 90 19.61 -5.65 -9.59
CA ILE A 90 19.83 -4.59 -8.61
C ILE A 90 20.30 -5.22 -7.30
N SER A 91 21.48 -4.84 -6.83
CA SER A 91 21.98 -5.16 -5.49
C SER A 91 21.85 -3.95 -4.55
N LEU A 92 22.12 -4.11 -3.26
CA LEU A 92 22.15 -2.99 -2.31
C LEU A 92 23.16 -1.92 -2.73
N ASN A 93 24.38 -2.30 -3.10
CA ASN A 93 25.40 -1.37 -3.61
C ASN A 93 24.92 -0.58 -4.83
N LYS A 94 24.17 -1.24 -5.73
CA LYS A 94 23.57 -0.57 -6.88
C LYS A 94 22.45 0.40 -6.48
N VAL A 95 21.61 0.04 -5.50
CA VAL A 95 20.60 0.94 -4.93
C VAL A 95 21.27 2.17 -4.29
N TYR A 96 22.33 1.98 -3.51
CA TYR A 96 23.06 3.08 -2.87
C TYR A 96 23.63 4.05 -3.90
N SER A 97 24.27 3.51 -4.95
CA SER A 97 24.81 4.29 -6.07
C SER A 97 23.73 5.09 -6.80
N ILE A 98 22.60 4.43 -7.15
CA ILE A 98 21.47 5.08 -7.83
C ILE A 98 20.85 6.17 -6.94
N GLY A 99 20.61 5.87 -5.67
CA GLY A 99 20.04 6.81 -4.70
C GLY A 99 20.91 8.04 -4.51
N ASN A 100 22.23 7.84 -4.32
CA ASN A 100 23.18 8.93 -4.21
C ASN A 100 23.22 9.77 -5.50
N LYS A 101 23.26 9.14 -6.67
CA LYS A 101 23.21 9.84 -7.97
C LYS A 101 21.96 10.72 -8.08
N HIS A 102 20.77 10.17 -7.80
CA HIS A 102 19.53 10.94 -7.84
C HIS A 102 19.51 12.09 -6.83
N ALA A 103 20.03 11.88 -5.62
CA ALA A 103 20.12 12.93 -4.60
C ALA A 103 21.01 14.08 -5.08
N LEU A 104 22.20 13.78 -5.61
CA LEU A 104 23.12 14.79 -6.14
C LEU A 104 22.54 15.55 -7.34
N GLU A 105 21.91 14.85 -8.27
CA GLU A 105 21.21 15.48 -9.41
C GLU A 105 20.06 16.37 -8.93
N ASN A 106 19.27 15.92 -7.94
CA ASN A 106 18.18 16.70 -7.40
C ASN A 106 18.67 18.00 -6.73
N ILE A 107 19.79 17.94 -6.01
CA ILE A 107 20.45 19.12 -5.42
C ILE A 107 20.82 20.11 -6.53
N GLN A 108 21.49 19.66 -7.60
CA GLN A 108 21.89 20.53 -8.71
C GLN A 108 20.70 21.14 -9.45
N ARG A 109 19.64 20.34 -9.71
CA ARG A 109 18.40 20.83 -10.34
C ARG A 109 17.67 21.89 -9.52
N ASN A 110 17.90 21.91 -8.20
CA ASN A 110 17.33 22.88 -7.27
C ASN A 110 18.32 23.99 -6.88
N ASN A 111 19.24 24.36 -7.78
CA ASN A 111 20.24 25.42 -7.61
C ASN A 111 21.28 25.18 -6.51
N GLY A 112 21.35 23.95 -5.98
CA GLY A 112 22.43 23.52 -5.11
C GLY A 112 23.74 23.28 -5.85
N LYS A 113 24.80 23.04 -5.09
CA LYS A 113 26.14 22.74 -5.63
C LYS A 113 26.61 21.38 -5.12
N VAL A 114 27.27 20.63 -5.99
CA VAL A 114 27.88 19.34 -5.66
C VAL A 114 29.36 19.43 -6.01
N ASN A 115 30.22 19.20 -5.02
CA ASN A 115 31.67 19.04 -5.17
C ASN A 115 32.04 17.62 -4.72
N ASP A 116 33.32 17.24 -4.86
CA ASP A 116 33.80 15.88 -4.56
C ASP A 116 33.45 15.37 -3.15
N SER A 117 33.43 16.26 -2.14
CA SER A 117 33.23 15.90 -0.73
C SER A 117 32.14 16.70 -0.02
N THR A 118 31.54 17.68 -0.69
CA THR A 118 30.58 18.60 -0.08
C THR A 118 29.41 18.89 -1.01
N VAL A 119 28.24 19.06 -0.42
CA VAL A 119 27.04 19.53 -1.10
C VAL A 119 26.55 20.81 -0.44
N THR A 120 26.10 21.75 -1.25
CA THR A 120 25.36 22.94 -0.79
C THR A 120 23.91 22.79 -1.22
N ILE A 121 23.02 22.69 -0.25
CA ILE A 121 21.58 22.64 -0.48
C ILE A 121 21.03 24.05 -0.28
N VAL A 122 20.34 24.58 -1.28
CA VAL A 122 19.68 25.88 -1.15
C VAL A 122 18.45 25.70 -0.27
N TYR A 123 18.35 26.49 0.80
CA TYR A 123 17.17 26.48 1.65
C TYR A 123 15.94 26.89 0.85
N GLN A 124 14.90 26.07 0.90
CA GLN A 124 13.60 26.33 0.29
C GLN A 124 12.57 26.49 1.40
N SER A 125 11.83 27.59 1.40
CA SER A 125 10.69 27.74 2.31
C SER A 125 9.62 26.71 1.92
N PRO A 126 9.05 25.94 2.87
CA PRO A 126 8.00 24.98 2.56
C PRO A 126 6.82 25.66 1.86
N VAL A 127 6.40 25.11 0.72
CA VAL A 127 5.21 25.54 -0.01
C VAL A 127 4.17 24.44 0.10
N THR A 128 2.92 24.82 0.39
CA THR A 128 1.81 23.87 0.43
C THR A 128 1.65 23.21 -0.94
N ALA A 129 1.70 21.87 -0.98
CA ALA A 129 1.42 21.13 -2.20
C ALA A 129 -0.04 21.33 -2.65
N LYS A 130 -0.32 21.12 -3.93
CA LYS A 130 -1.70 21.07 -4.43
C LYS A 130 -2.46 19.99 -3.66
N PHE A 131 -3.67 20.31 -3.21
CA PHE A 131 -4.51 19.34 -2.51
C PHE A 131 -4.86 18.19 -3.45
N GLU A 132 -4.53 16.97 -3.02
CA GLU A 132 -4.88 15.72 -3.68
C GLU A 132 -5.60 14.83 -2.66
N GLU A 133 -6.77 14.33 -3.03
CA GLU A 133 -7.60 13.50 -2.17
C GLU A 133 -8.09 12.29 -2.98
N SER A 134 -7.87 11.10 -2.44
CA SER A 134 -8.48 9.87 -2.93
C SER A 134 -9.88 9.71 -2.34
N PHE A 135 -10.79 9.09 -3.10
CA PHE A 135 -12.17 8.81 -2.66
C PHE A 135 -12.97 10.06 -2.26
N THR A 136 -12.73 11.20 -2.94
CA THR A 136 -13.41 12.47 -2.67
C THR A 136 -14.93 12.31 -2.65
N GLY A 137 -15.54 12.79 -1.56
CA GLY A 137 -16.99 12.76 -1.39
C GLY A 137 -17.58 11.39 -1.08
N LEU A 138 -16.76 10.38 -0.77
CA LEU A 138 -17.21 9.06 -0.32
C LEU A 138 -17.05 8.92 1.20
N GLN A 139 -17.99 8.20 1.82
CA GLN A 139 -17.83 7.67 3.16
C GLN A 139 -18.31 6.21 3.19
N PRO A 140 -17.65 5.33 3.96
CA PRO A 140 -18.18 4.01 4.24
C PRO A 140 -19.58 4.12 4.86
N LYS A 141 -20.51 3.32 4.34
CA LYS A 141 -21.89 3.22 4.85
C LYS A 141 -22.06 1.98 5.72
N GLU A 142 -21.66 0.83 5.21
CA GLU A 142 -21.80 -0.45 5.90
C GLU A 142 -20.85 -1.51 5.35
N ARG A 143 -20.48 -2.46 6.20
CA ARG A 143 -19.76 -3.68 5.85
C ARG A 143 -20.62 -4.88 6.24
N THR A 144 -20.89 -5.76 5.28
CA THR A 144 -21.72 -6.96 5.48
C THR A 144 -20.93 -8.20 5.09
N SER A 145 -20.89 -9.20 5.97
CA SER A 145 -20.27 -10.47 5.64
C SER A 145 -21.18 -11.29 4.73
N ILE A 146 -20.67 -11.65 3.55
CA ILE A 146 -21.38 -12.42 2.53
C ILE A 146 -21.08 -13.90 2.71
N ASN A 147 -19.81 -14.27 2.89
CA ASN A 147 -19.31 -15.63 3.03
C ASN A 147 -19.96 -16.63 2.06
N LYS A 148 -19.97 -16.30 0.76
CA LYS A 148 -20.48 -17.18 -0.30
C LYS A 148 -19.42 -17.54 -1.33
N LYS A 149 -19.50 -18.79 -1.79
CA LYS A 149 -18.81 -19.27 -2.99
C LYS A 149 -19.56 -18.80 -4.23
N LEU A 150 -18.84 -18.26 -5.21
CA LEU A 150 -19.37 -18.01 -6.55
C LEU A 150 -19.25 -19.28 -7.39
N SER A 151 -20.29 -20.12 -7.38
CA SER A 151 -20.30 -21.41 -8.11
C SER A 151 -20.76 -21.28 -9.57
N ASP A 152 -21.70 -20.40 -9.86
CA ASP A 152 -22.18 -20.06 -11.21
C ASP A 152 -22.54 -18.59 -11.24
N THR A 153 -23.67 -18.22 -10.62
CA THR A 153 -24.11 -16.83 -10.51
C THR A 153 -24.33 -16.40 -9.06
N LEU A 154 -24.10 -15.11 -8.78
CA LEU A 154 -24.44 -14.47 -7.52
C LEU A 154 -25.00 -13.07 -7.80
N SER A 155 -26.18 -12.79 -7.25
CA SER A 155 -26.80 -11.47 -7.31
C SER A 155 -26.74 -10.79 -5.94
N ILE A 156 -26.32 -9.53 -5.91
CA ILE A 156 -26.15 -8.73 -4.71
C ILE A 156 -26.87 -7.40 -4.92
N ASN A 157 -27.76 -7.05 -4.00
CA ASN A 157 -28.44 -5.75 -3.98
C ASN A 157 -27.83 -4.88 -2.88
N PHE A 158 -27.61 -3.61 -3.17
CA PHE A 158 -27.11 -2.64 -2.21
C PHE A 158 -27.64 -1.24 -2.55
N GLU A 159 -27.53 -0.31 -1.59
CA GLU A 159 -27.92 1.09 -1.78
C GLU A 159 -26.77 2.01 -1.37
N GLY A 160 -26.21 2.76 -2.32
CA GLY A 160 -25.06 3.63 -2.12
C GLY A 160 -24.53 4.20 -3.44
N ASN A 161 -23.34 4.77 -3.42
CA ASN A 161 -22.63 5.27 -4.61
C ASN A 161 -21.29 4.55 -4.86
N GLY A 162 -20.98 3.53 -4.06
CA GLY A 162 -19.84 2.66 -4.29
C GLY A 162 -19.97 1.31 -3.61
N ILE A 163 -19.24 0.32 -4.12
CA ILE A 163 -19.19 -1.05 -3.60
C ILE A 163 -17.78 -1.62 -3.75
N VAL A 164 -17.37 -2.42 -2.78
CA VAL A 164 -16.22 -3.33 -2.85
C VAL A 164 -16.67 -4.71 -2.37
N LEU A 165 -16.32 -5.75 -3.13
CA LEU A 165 -16.44 -7.14 -2.70
C LEU A 165 -15.04 -7.67 -2.41
N THR A 166 -14.74 -7.92 -1.15
CA THR A 166 -13.49 -8.57 -0.75
C THR A 166 -13.64 -10.08 -0.88
N GLY A 167 -12.51 -10.76 -1.07
CA GLY A 167 -12.53 -12.20 -1.22
C GLY A 167 -11.18 -12.77 -1.60
N SER A 168 -11.17 -14.06 -1.88
CA SER A 168 -9.96 -14.71 -2.38
C SER A 168 -10.31 -16.01 -3.09
N ASN A 169 -9.36 -16.46 -3.90
CA ASN A 169 -9.34 -17.85 -4.33
C ASN A 169 -8.77 -18.69 -3.18
N ARG A 170 -9.56 -19.65 -2.65
CA ARG A 170 -9.11 -20.52 -1.56
C ARG A 170 -7.86 -21.32 -1.96
N ASP A 171 -7.02 -21.67 -1.00
CA ASP A 171 -5.88 -22.58 -1.22
C ASP A 171 -4.87 -22.13 -2.30
N SER A 172 -4.81 -20.83 -2.60
CA SER A 172 -3.84 -20.25 -3.53
C SER A 172 -2.46 -20.01 -2.89
N TRP A 173 -2.32 -20.26 -1.58
CA TRP A 173 -1.07 -20.08 -0.85
C TRP A 173 0.06 -20.88 -1.51
N GLU A 174 1.16 -20.20 -1.85
CA GLU A 174 2.35 -20.77 -2.50
C GLU A 174 2.13 -21.47 -3.87
N LYS A 175 0.92 -21.42 -4.44
CA LYS A 175 0.65 -22.00 -5.75
C LYS A 175 0.99 -21.03 -6.87
N ILE A 176 1.86 -21.47 -7.78
CA ILE A 176 2.27 -20.73 -8.97
C ILE A 176 1.64 -21.38 -10.20
N THR A 177 0.76 -20.66 -10.88
CA THR A 177 0.07 -21.11 -12.10
C THR A 177 -0.25 -19.90 -12.99
N ASN A 178 -0.55 -20.14 -14.26
CA ASN A 178 -1.08 -19.12 -15.18
C ASN A 178 -2.61 -19.13 -15.23
N PHE A 179 -3.26 -19.99 -14.44
CA PHE A 179 -4.72 -20.06 -14.38
C PHE A 179 -5.31 -18.81 -13.70
N SER A 180 -6.42 -18.35 -14.26
CA SER A 180 -7.17 -17.20 -13.75
C SER A 180 -8.67 -17.42 -13.93
N TYR A 181 -9.45 -17.11 -12.90
CA TYR A 181 -10.90 -17.11 -13.02
C TYR A 181 -11.37 -15.86 -13.76
N LYS A 182 -12.33 -16.05 -14.66
CA LYS A 182 -13.02 -15.01 -15.42
C LYS A 182 -14.41 -14.85 -14.85
N VAL A 183 -14.71 -13.66 -14.34
CA VAL A 183 -16.02 -13.34 -13.76
C VAL A 183 -16.65 -12.23 -14.58
N LEU A 184 -17.84 -12.48 -15.12
CA LEU A 184 -18.66 -11.45 -15.74
C LEU A 184 -19.41 -10.70 -14.65
N ALA A 185 -19.10 -9.42 -14.46
CA ALA A 185 -19.82 -8.53 -13.56
C ALA A 185 -20.78 -7.67 -14.37
N THR A 186 -22.05 -7.63 -13.97
CA THR A 186 -23.06 -6.74 -14.56
C THR A 186 -23.71 -5.90 -13.47
N ILE A 187 -23.57 -4.59 -13.56
CA ILE A 187 -24.17 -3.62 -12.65
C ILE A 187 -25.00 -2.61 -13.47
N ASP A 188 -26.28 -2.50 -13.15
CA ASP A 188 -27.23 -1.61 -13.84
C ASP A 188 -27.17 -1.66 -15.37
N GLY A 189 -27.01 -2.86 -15.93
CA GLY A 189 -26.92 -3.10 -17.36
C GLY A 189 -25.55 -2.84 -18.01
N LYS A 190 -24.56 -2.35 -17.25
CA LYS A 190 -23.16 -2.28 -17.70
C LYS A 190 -22.43 -3.54 -17.31
N THR A 191 -21.68 -4.09 -18.25
CA THR A 191 -20.97 -5.36 -18.07
C THR A 191 -19.46 -5.16 -18.18
N ASP A 192 -18.72 -5.82 -17.30
CA ASP A 192 -17.27 -5.92 -17.33
C ASP A 192 -16.83 -7.38 -17.09
N THR A 193 -15.67 -7.76 -17.62
CA THR A 193 -15.09 -9.09 -17.41
C THR A 193 -13.85 -8.97 -16.54
N LEU A 194 -13.94 -9.51 -15.33
CA LEU A 194 -12.90 -9.46 -14.33
C LEU A 194 -11.94 -10.63 -14.51
N ASP A 195 -10.66 -10.33 -14.38
CA ASP A 195 -9.59 -11.33 -14.30
C ASP A 195 -9.14 -11.50 -12.85
N LEU A 196 -9.26 -12.71 -12.31
CA LEU A 196 -8.93 -13.06 -10.93
C LEU A 196 -7.85 -14.15 -10.90
N PRO A 197 -6.56 -13.77 -11.00
CA PRO A 197 -5.47 -14.73 -11.05
C PRO A 197 -5.45 -15.65 -9.83
N PHE A 198 -5.28 -16.94 -10.06
CA PHE A 198 -5.11 -17.91 -8.97
C PHE A 198 -3.69 -17.90 -8.39
N ASN A 199 -2.74 -17.39 -9.16
CA ASN A 199 -1.35 -17.33 -8.77
C ASN A 199 -1.16 -16.50 -7.49
N TYR A 200 -0.43 -17.06 -6.52
CA TYR A 200 -0.12 -16.38 -5.26
C TYR A 200 0.43 -14.96 -5.47
N LEU A 201 1.30 -14.76 -6.47
CA LEU A 201 2.01 -13.50 -6.69
C LEU A 201 1.17 -12.42 -7.39
N THR A 202 0.07 -12.80 -8.05
CA THR A 202 -0.74 -11.87 -8.85
C THR A 202 -2.22 -11.88 -8.50
N ARG A 203 -2.61 -12.66 -7.48
CA ARG A 203 -3.99 -12.70 -6.99
C ARG A 203 -4.45 -11.31 -6.55
N LYS A 204 -5.76 -11.08 -6.66
CA LYS A 204 -6.42 -9.87 -6.16
C LYS A 204 -7.12 -10.20 -4.83
N TYR A 205 -7.16 -9.22 -3.93
CA TYR A 205 -7.84 -9.31 -2.64
C TYR A 205 -9.29 -8.79 -2.73
N GLU A 206 -9.56 -7.96 -3.74
CA GLU A 206 -10.89 -7.51 -4.12
C GLU A 206 -11.35 -8.30 -5.36
N ILE A 207 -12.53 -8.93 -5.25
CA ILE A 207 -13.19 -9.63 -6.35
C ILE A 207 -13.78 -8.62 -7.32
N TYR A 208 -14.41 -7.56 -6.82
CA TYR A 208 -15.01 -6.49 -7.60
C TYR A 208 -14.99 -5.18 -6.81
N TRP A 209 -14.86 -4.05 -7.48
CA TRP A 209 -15.06 -2.74 -6.88
C TRP A 209 -15.58 -1.73 -7.91
N ASN A 210 -16.36 -0.77 -7.44
CA ASN A 210 -16.76 0.42 -8.19
C ASN A 210 -17.10 1.55 -7.22
N TYR A 211 -16.38 2.66 -7.29
CA TYR A 211 -16.53 3.80 -6.38
C TYR A 211 -17.26 5.01 -6.99
N GLN A 212 -17.74 4.89 -8.24
CA GLN A 212 -18.27 6.02 -9.02
C GLN A 212 -19.68 5.72 -9.54
N LEU A 213 -20.50 5.06 -8.74
CA LEU A 213 -21.89 4.81 -9.08
C LEU A 213 -22.74 6.06 -8.76
N PRO A 214 -23.81 6.33 -9.52
CA PRO A 214 -24.84 7.26 -9.07
C PRO A 214 -25.39 6.79 -7.72
N ASN A 215 -25.61 7.70 -6.77
CA ASN A 215 -26.17 7.28 -5.48
C ASN A 215 -27.59 6.70 -5.66
N GLY A 216 -27.81 5.46 -5.21
CA GLY A 216 -29.13 4.84 -5.28
C GLY A 216 -29.07 3.33 -5.06
N LYS A 217 -30.14 2.64 -5.47
CA LYS A 217 -30.25 1.19 -5.39
C LYS A 217 -29.62 0.56 -6.62
N HIS A 218 -28.77 -0.44 -6.40
CA HIS A 218 -28.05 -1.15 -7.43
C HIS A 218 -28.21 -2.65 -7.29
N THR A 219 -28.14 -3.35 -8.42
CA THR A 219 -28.05 -4.81 -8.46
C THR A 219 -26.79 -5.21 -9.21
N LEU A 220 -25.84 -5.82 -8.49
CA LEU A 220 -24.64 -6.41 -9.05
C LEU A 220 -24.87 -7.91 -9.27
N ASN A 221 -24.70 -8.36 -10.51
CA ASN A 221 -24.73 -9.77 -10.88
C ASN A 221 -23.33 -10.22 -11.28
N LEU A 222 -22.82 -11.25 -10.62
CA LEU A 222 -21.57 -11.91 -10.95
C LEU A 222 -21.87 -13.26 -11.58
N LYS A 223 -21.17 -13.61 -12.66
CA LYS A 223 -21.20 -14.93 -13.27
C LYS A 223 -19.79 -15.48 -13.50
N LEU A 224 -19.49 -16.63 -12.94
CA LEU A 224 -18.24 -17.34 -13.19
C LEU A 224 -18.29 -17.99 -14.58
N LEU A 225 -17.32 -17.65 -15.44
CA LEU A 225 -17.32 -18.08 -16.84
C LEU A 225 -16.52 -19.39 -17.06
N ASN A 226 -15.56 -19.67 -16.20
CA ASN A 226 -14.65 -20.81 -16.29
C ASN A 226 -14.47 -21.49 -14.93
N PRO A 227 -15.51 -22.16 -14.39
CA PRO A 227 -15.36 -22.94 -13.17
C PRO A 227 -14.28 -24.02 -13.35
N ASP A 228 -13.49 -24.25 -12.30
CA ASP A 228 -12.39 -25.20 -12.30
C ASP A 228 -12.30 -25.90 -10.94
N LYS A 229 -11.77 -27.12 -10.90
CA LYS A 229 -11.62 -27.91 -9.68
C LYS A 229 -10.41 -27.50 -8.83
N ILE A 230 -9.54 -26.64 -9.35
CA ILE A 230 -8.32 -26.18 -8.67
C ILE A 230 -8.64 -25.43 -7.36
N SER A 231 -9.77 -24.70 -7.32
CA SER A 231 -10.24 -23.93 -6.17
C SER A 231 -11.66 -23.37 -6.41
N ASP A 232 -12.10 -22.53 -5.48
CA ASP A 232 -13.34 -21.76 -5.48
C ASP A 232 -13.06 -20.26 -5.36
N VAL A 233 -13.84 -19.45 -6.06
CA VAL A 233 -13.87 -17.99 -5.85
C VAL A 233 -14.77 -17.70 -4.65
N MET A 234 -14.17 -17.26 -3.55
CA MET A 234 -14.86 -16.95 -2.31
C MET A 234 -15.06 -15.45 -2.16
N ILE A 235 -16.31 -15.02 -1.92
CA ILE A 235 -16.65 -13.64 -1.57
C ILE A 235 -16.85 -13.58 -0.06
N SER A 236 -16.01 -12.78 0.61
CA SER A 236 -15.95 -12.67 2.06
C SER A 236 -16.92 -11.60 2.54
N ASP A 237 -16.63 -10.33 2.24
CA ASP A 237 -17.44 -9.20 2.66
C ASP A 237 -17.84 -8.32 1.49
N MET A 238 -18.95 -7.60 1.69
CA MET A 238 -19.37 -6.47 0.88
C MET A 238 -19.19 -5.21 1.71
N LEU A 239 -18.54 -4.21 1.14
CA LEU A 239 -18.42 -2.87 1.69
C LEU A 239 -19.14 -1.89 0.77
N VAL A 240 -20.08 -1.14 1.31
CA VAL A 240 -20.89 -0.15 0.59
C VAL A 240 -20.49 1.25 1.02
N TYR A 241 -20.46 2.16 0.06
CA TYR A 241 -20.16 3.58 0.28
C TYR A 241 -21.38 4.43 -0.05
N GLU A 242 -21.44 5.60 0.56
CA GLU A 242 -22.44 6.63 0.25
C GLU A 242 -21.79 8.02 0.10
N PRO A 243 -22.52 9.00 -0.45
CA PRO A 243 -22.03 10.37 -0.51
C PRO A 243 -21.74 10.90 0.90
N LYS A 244 -20.54 11.43 1.08
CA LYS A 244 -20.14 12.09 2.32
C LYS A 244 -21.03 13.31 2.54
N SER A 245 -21.68 13.37 3.69
CA SER A 245 -22.49 14.52 4.08
C SER A 245 -21.58 15.76 4.12
N LYS A 246 -22.01 16.87 3.51
CA LYS A 246 -21.29 18.14 3.64
C LYS A 246 -21.34 18.57 5.11
N GLN A 247 -20.19 18.57 5.78
CA GLN A 247 -20.00 19.28 7.05
C GLN A 247 -19.98 20.78 6.81
#